data_AF-A0A1M6V7K9-F1
#
_entry.id   AF-A0A1M6V7K9-F1
#
_cell.length_a   1.000
_cell.length_b   1.000
_cell.length_c   1.000
_cell.angle_alpha   90.00
_cell.angle_beta   90.00
_cell.angle_gamma   90.00
#
_symmetry.space_group_name_H-M   'P 1'
#
loop_
_entity.id
_entity.type
_entity.pdbx_description
1 polymer ?
#
loop_
_entity_poly.entity_id
_entity_poly.type
_entity_poly.pdbx_seq_one_letter_code
_entity_poly.pdbx_strand_id
1 'polypeptide(L)'
;MTLEEKFDQVYYPLMDEFVKKLSEREISDYQGIPHPFVPIWGKNYEKAFKKIAIVGKETRGWGISLDDFLGKFKSGQYRFEQDRYEFRNLDFKDWGTEGPGSFWRFFMEVLANVYGLEKWTEIKNGKYDCLIDDFVWENCLSIQSKESERTNASAIGYDLALECAQKYLNSIDYLEKVFSPDVMILTYADYEAYLGNGWVCEKVVDDKIKVLKRDKSVVFQCIHPNGMRFHTGGTKEYARVLRDLLCEYGFFFSLQGMRNKFIPVEEKNALVEGVKKVNDKYKAIEMVALTLRKYGCIMTARDLSDLLNRAGYLTDRGDLFTGNSQGPYKVISAAYNRVKSKDLDIADAIASSFTKADGSYAYK
;
A
#
# COMPACT_ATOMS: atom_id res chain seq x y z
N MET A 1 11.46 -18.24 -0.37
CA MET A 1 10.19 -18.22 0.35
C MET A 1 9.40 -17.01 -0.12
N THR A 2 8.22 -17.24 -0.69
CA THR A 2 7.30 -16.19 -1.17
C THR A 2 6.67 -15.45 0.02
N LEU A 3 6.02 -14.31 -0.21
CA LEU A 3 5.29 -13.62 0.86
C LEU A 3 4.11 -14.45 1.36
N GLU A 4 3.45 -15.18 0.46
CA GLU A 4 2.33 -16.08 0.81
C GLU A 4 2.80 -17.22 1.73
N GLU A 5 3.94 -17.84 1.43
CA GLU A 5 4.51 -18.87 2.31
C GLU A 5 4.86 -18.31 3.70
N LYS A 6 5.40 -17.09 3.78
CA LYS A 6 5.66 -16.42 5.07
C LYS A 6 4.36 -16.12 5.82
N PHE A 7 3.35 -15.65 5.10
CA PHE A 7 2.05 -15.34 5.66
C PHE A 7 1.43 -16.59 6.26
N ASP A 8 1.37 -17.69 5.51
CA ASP A 8 0.79 -18.95 5.97
C ASP A 8 1.57 -19.50 7.17
N GLN A 9 2.91 -19.42 7.17
CA GLN A 9 3.74 -19.86 8.31
C GLN A 9 3.50 -19.06 9.59
N VAL A 10 3.07 -17.80 9.49
CA VAL A 10 2.85 -16.93 10.66
C VAL A 10 1.38 -16.89 11.05
N TYR A 11 0.48 -16.56 10.13
CA TYR A 11 -0.93 -16.32 10.44
C TYR A 11 -1.76 -17.60 10.56
N TYR A 12 -1.42 -18.69 9.85
CA TYR A 12 -2.20 -19.92 9.94
C TYR A 12 -2.16 -20.55 11.34
N PRO A 13 -0.98 -20.70 11.99
CA PRO A 13 -0.93 -21.21 13.37
C PRO A 13 -1.63 -20.30 14.39
N LEU A 14 -1.53 -18.97 14.21
CA LEU A 14 -2.21 -18.02 15.09
C LEU A 14 -3.73 -18.12 14.95
N MET A 15 -4.22 -18.29 13.72
CA MET A 15 -5.64 -18.51 13.45
C MET A 15 -6.12 -19.85 13.99
N ASP A 16 -5.31 -20.91 13.91
CA ASP A 16 -5.64 -22.22 14.50
C ASP A 16 -5.83 -22.12 16.01
N GLU A 17 -4.92 -21.45 16.73
CA GLU A 17 -5.06 -21.22 18.18
C GLU A 17 -6.29 -20.34 18.51
N PHE A 18 -6.57 -19.31 17.71
CA PHE A 18 -7.78 -18.51 17.83
C PHE A 18 -9.05 -19.36 17.69
N VAL A 19 -9.16 -20.14 16.60
CA VAL A 19 -10.31 -21.01 16.32
C VAL A 19 -10.46 -22.09 17.38
N LYS A 20 -9.36 -22.74 17.80
CA LYS A 20 -9.34 -23.74 18.86
C LYS A 20 -9.89 -23.18 20.17
N LYS A 21 -9.49 -21.96 20.54
CA LYS A 21 -9.99 -21.32 21.76
C LYS A 21 -11.47 -20.98 21.68
N LEU A 22 -11.94 -20.44 20.56
CA LEU A 22 -13.37 -20.16 20.37
C LEU A 22 -14.23 -21.43 20.32
N SER A 23 -13.65 -22.55 19.92
CA SER A 23 -14.32 -23.86 19.86
C SER A 23 -14.63 -24.47 21.22
N GLU A 24 -14.14 -23.88 22.32
CA GLU A 24 -14.53 -24.28 23.67
C GLU A 24 -15.99 -23.92 23.99
N ARG A 25 -16.66 -23.16 23.11
CA ARG A 25 -18.06 -22.72 23.25
C ARG A 25 -18.88 -23.00 22.01
N GLU A 26 -20.20 -22.84 22.14
CA GLU A 26 -21.15 -23.08 21.06
C GLU A 26 -20.93 -22.08 19.92
N ILE A 27 -20.92 -22.57 18.68
CA ILE A 27 -20.67 -21.74 17.49
C ILE A 27 -21.70 -20.60 17.37
N SER A 28 -22.94 -20.83 17.83
CA SER A 28 -24.01 -19.83 17.84
C SER A 28 -23.73 -18.62 18.74
N ASP A 29 -22.82 -18.72 19.72
CA ASP A 29 -22.41 -17.57 20.56
C ASP A 29 -21.75 -16.45 19.75
N TYR A 30 -21.27 -16.77 18.54
CA TYR A 30 -20.52 -15.85 17.68
C TYR A 30 -21.35 -15.26 16.53
N GLN A 31 -22.65 -15.53 16.49
CA GLN A 31 -23.54 -14.98 15.47
C GLN A 31 -23.55 -13.45 15.49
N GLY A 32 -23.43 -12.84 14.31
CA GLY A 32 -23.43 -11.39 14.15
C GLY A 32 -22.10 -10.71 14.51
N ILE A 33 -21.07 -11.46 14.86
CA ILE A 33 -19.69 -10.96 14.92
C ILE A 33 -19.08 -11.18 13.53
N PRO A 34 -18.42 -10.19 12.91
CA PRO A 34 -17.66 -10.43 11.68
C PRO A 34 -16.49 -11.40 11.89
N HIS A 35 -16.11 -12.16 10.86
CA HIS A 35 -14.93 -13.03 10.91
C HIS A 35 -13.63 -12.22 11.19
N PRO A 36 -12.56 -12.87 11.70
CA PRO A 36 -11.35 -12.15 12.04
C PRO A 36 -10.66 -11.61 10.79
N PHE A 37 -10.23 -10.35 10.86
CA PHE A 37 -9.40 -9.70 9.86
C PHE A 37 -7.92 -10.03 10.09
N VAL A 38 -7.24 -10.42 9.02
CA VAL A 38 -5.77 -10.56 8.95
C VAL A 38 -5.25 -9.72 7.80
N PRO A 39 -3.97 -9.30 7.79
CA PRO A 39 -3.48 -8.38 6.77
C PRO A 39 -3.64 -8.90 5.34
N ILE A 40 -4.01 -8.00 4.44
CA ILE A 40 -4.15 -8.27 3.01
C ILE A 40 -3.30 -7.27 2.21
N TRP A 41 -2.79 -7.67 1.05
CA TRP A 41 -1.81 -6.89 0.31
C TRP A 41 -2.07 -6.86 -1.20
N GLY A 42 -1.64 -5.77 -1.82
CA GLY A 42 -1.78 -5.57 -3.26
C GLY A 42 -0.88 -6.53 -4.06
N LYS A 43 -1.23 -6.75 -5.33
CA LYS A 43 -0.54 -7.67 -6.25
C LYS A 43 0.94 -7.31 -6.43
N ASN A 44 1.30 -6.04 -6.22
CA ASN A 44 2.66 -5.55 -6.45
C ASN A 44 3.46 -5.28 -5.16
N TYR A 45 2.89 -5.54 -3.97
CA TYR A 45 3.58 -5.32 -2.69
C TYR A 45 4.95 -5.99 -2.59
N GLU A 46 5.10 -7.25 -3.04
CA GLU A 46 6.40 -7.96 -2.99
C GLU A 46 7.47 -7.29 -3.84
N LYS A 47 7.04 -6.62 -4.92
CA LYS A 47 7.91 -5.90 -5.86
C LYS A 47 8.05 -4.43 -5.47
N ALA A 48 7.35 -3.97 -4.43
CA ALA A 48 7.44 -2.62 -3.91
C ALA A 48 8.90 -2.29 -3.55
N PHE A 49 9.39 -1.16 -4.04
CA PHE A 49 10.72 -0.67 -3.68
C PHE A 49 10.75 -0.13 -2.25
N LYS A 50 9.65 0.51 -1.86
CA LYS A 50 9.35 0.95 -0.51
C LYS A 50 8.08 0.24 -0.10
N LYS A 51 8.17 -0.55 0.96
CA LYS A 51 7.07 -1.34 1.48
C LYS A 51 6.30 -0.52 2.49
N ILE A 52 5.04 -0.23 2.18
CA ILE A 52 4.18 0.61 3.01
C ILE A 52 3.09 -0.26 3.62
N ALA A 53 2.89 -0.09 4.90
CA ALA A 53 1.77 -0.65 5.62
C ALA A 53 0.79 0.45 6.02
N ILE A 54 -0.48 0.25 5.68
CA ILE A 54 -1.59 1.10 6.09
C ILE A 54 -2.34 0.35 7.19
N VAL A 55 -2.39 0.94 8.38
CA VAL A 55 -2.97 0.30 9.56
C VAL A 55 -4.05 1.19 10.18
N GLY A 56 -5.20 0.61 10.54
CA GLY A 56 -6.17 1.33 11.37
C GLY A 56 -7.38 0.50 11.77
N LYS A 57 -8.56 1.10 11.67
CA LYS A 57 -9.83 0.51 12.13
C LYS A 57 -10.93 0.75 11.08
N GLU A 58 -10.90 -0.04 10.02
CA GLU A 58 -11.92 -0.04 8.97
C GLU A 58 -12.59 -1.41 8.92
N THR A 59 -13.89 -1.42 9.19
CA THR A 59 -14.69 -2.63 9.44
C THR A 59 -15.67 -2.93 8.30
N ARG A 60 -15.79 -2.03 7.32
CA ARG A 60 -16.68 -2.23 6.18
C ARG A 60 -16.06 -3.20 5.18
N GLY A 61 -16.85 -4.20 4.79
CA GLY A 61 -16.39 -5.28 3.91
C GLY A 61 -15.74 -6.44 4.66
N TRP A 62 -15.81 -6.49 5.99
CA TRP A 62 -15.46 -7.70 6.72
C TRP A 62 -16.52 -8.75 6.42
N GLY A 63 -16.10 -9.85 5.79
CA GLY A 63 -16.90 -10.80 5.04
C GLY A 63 -17.97 -11.54 5.83
N ILE A 64 -17.88 -12.86 5.88
CA ILE A 64 -18.89 -13.70 6.54
C ILE A 64 -18.92 -13.50 8.06
N SER A 65 -19.98 -13.95 8.71
CA SER A 65 -20.05 -13.97 10.16
C SER A 65 -19.06 -14.98 10.76
N LEU A 66 -18.62 -14.72 12.00
CA LEU A 66 -17.61 -15.49 12.71
C LEU A 66 -18.05 -16.94 12.91
N ASP A 67 -19.34 -17.21 13.10
CA ASP A 67 -19.87 -18.56 13.21
C ASP A 67 -19.72 -19.37 11.90
N ASP A 68 -20.02 -18.77 10.75
CA ASP A 68 -19.80 -19.38 9.43
C ASP A 68 -18.30 -19.59 9.16
N PHE A 69 -17.47 -18.59 9.52
CA PHE A 69 -16.02 -18.69 9.43
C PHE A 69 -15.48 -19.87 10.25
N LEU A 70 -15.90 -20.00 11.52
CA LEU A 70 -15.47 -21.10 12.39
C LEU A 70 -15.84 -22.46 11.80
N GLY A 71 -17.04 -22.58 11.23
CA GLY A 71 -17.48 -23.78 10.52
C GLY A 71 -16.58 -24.13 9.33
N LYS A 72 -16.32 -23.14 8.46
CA LYS A 72 -15.47 -23.30 7.26
C LYS A 72 -14.00 -23.55 7.58
N PHE A 73 -13.47 -22.94 8.63
CA PHE A 73 -12.09 -23.15 9.04
C PHE A 73 -11.91 -24.59 9.54
N LYS A 74 -12.81 -25.06 10.42
CA LYS A 74 -12.78 -26.45 10.94
C LYS A 74 -12.92 -27.51 9.86
N SER A 75 -13.74 -27.26 8.84
CA SER A 75 -13.93 -28.19 7.72
C SER A 75 -12.80 -28.11 6.68
N GLY A 76 -11.82 -27.21 6.86
CA GLY A 76 -10.74 -26.99 5.91
C GLY A 76 -11.20 -26.33 4.60
N GLN A 77 -12.37 -25.69 4.59
CA GLN A 77 -12.95 -25.00 3.43
C GLN A 77 -12.56 -23.53 3.34
N TYR A 78 -12.17 -22.90 4.45
CA TYR A 78 -11.74 -21.51 4.45
C TYR A 78 -10.35 -21.32 3.82
N ARG A 79 -10.17 -20.23 3.06
CA ARG A 79 -8.92 -19.84 2.42
C ARG A 79 -8.76 -18.32 2.51
N PHE A 80 -7.65 -17.86 3.09
CA PHE A 80 -7.30 -16.44 3.15
C PHE A 80 -7.22 -15.75 1.78
N GLU A 81 -7.02 -16.51 0.70
CA GLU A 81 -6.99 -15.96 -0.66
C GLU A 81 -8.31 -15.31 -1.07
N GLN A 82 -9.45 -15.73 -0.50
CA GLN A 82 -10.74 -15.11 -0.80
C GLN A 82 -10.76 -13.64 -0.36
N ASP A 83 -10.32 -13.35 0.85
CA ASP A 83 -10.26 -11.98 1.39
C ASP A 83 -9.24 -11.13 0.64
N ARG A 84 -8.14 -11.75 0.17
CA ARG A 84 -7.12 -11.07 -0.63
C ARG A 84 -7.60 -10.73 -2.03
N TYR A 85 -8.50 -11.54 -2.61
CA TYR A 85 -8.95 -11.37 -4.00
C TYR A 85 -9.65 -10.02 -4.21
N GLU A 86 -10.57 -9.64 -3.33
CA GLU A 86 -11.29 -8.36 -3.41
C GLU A 86 -10.32 -7.18 -3.32
N PHE A 87 -9.39 -7.25 -2.37
CA PHE A 87 -8.38 -6.22 -2.19
C PHE A 87 -7.45 -6.07 -3.39
N ARG A 88 -6.99 -7.21 -3.95
CA ARG A 88 -6.16 -7.26 -5.15
C ARG A 88 -6.89 -6.80 -6.42
N ASN A 89 -8.22 -6.81 -6.43
CA ASN A 89 -9.04 -6.22 -7.49
C ASN A 89 -9.38 -4.76 -7.26
N LEU A 90 -8.89 -4.19 -6.17
CA LEU A 90 -9.06 -2.79 -5.79
C LEU A 90 -10.52 -2.44 -5.48
N ASP A 91 -11.31 -3.43 -5.05
CA ASP A 91 -12.73 -3.26 -4.69
C ASP A 91 -12.89 -2.26 -3.53
N PHE A 92 -11.83 -2.08 -2.73
CA PHE A 92 -11.76 -1.10 -1.65
C PHE A 92 -11.90 0.35 -2.09
N LYS A 93 -11.74 0.65 -3.39
CA LYS A 93 -12.05 1.98 -3.93
C LYS A 93 -13.50 2.38 -3.70
N ASP A 94 -14.39 1.40 -3.61
CA ASP A 94 -15.83 1.59 -3.41
C ASP A 94 -16.28 1.28 -1.98
N TRP A 95 -15.35 0.93 -1.09
CA TRP A 95 -15.64 0.78 0.34
C TRP A 95 -15.77 2.14 1.02
N GLY A 96 -16.73 2.25 1.93
CA GLY A 96 -16.95 3.46 2.73
C GLY A 96 -17.87 4.50 2.07
N THR A 97 -17.96 5.66 2.70
CA THR A 97 -18.67 6.83 2.15
C THR A 97 -17.65 7.80 1.58
N GLU A 98 -18.07 8.69 0.69
CA GLU A 98 -17.21 9.77 0.18
C GLU A 98 -16.96 10.87 1.21
N GLY A 99 -17.48 10.72 2.43
CA GLY A 99 -17.35 11.68 3.51
C GLY A 99 -15.90 11.86 3.97
N PRO A 100 -15.54 13.05 4.49
CA PRO A 100 -14.17 13.37 4.89
C PRO A 100 -13.64 12.53 6.08
N GLY A 101 -14.48 11.73 6.74
CA GLY A 101 -14.04 10.82 7.82
C GLY A 101 -13.74 9.39 7.36
N SER A 102 -13.82 9.10 6.07
CA SER A 102 -13.61 7.75 5.51
C SER A 102 -12.13 7.36 5.51
N PHE A 103 -11.86 6.12 5.93
CA PHE A 103 -10.51 5.55 6.00
C PHE A 103 -9.84 5.56 4.62
N TRP A 104 -10.45 4.94 3.62
CA TRP A 104 -9.86 4.82 2.28
C TRP A 104 -9.73 6.16 1.57
N ARG A 105 -10.69 7.06 1.77
CA ARG A 105 -10.57 8.43 1.26
C ARG A 105 -9.32 9.11 1.80
N PHE A 106 -9.07 9.00 3.10
CA PHE A 106 -7.90 9.62 3.73
C PHE A 106 -6.58 9.09 3.14
N PHE A 107 -6.43 7.77 2.96
CA PHE A 107 -5.22 7.22 2.35
C PHE A 107 -5.06 7.60 0.88
N MET A 108 -6.14 7.67 0.11
CA MET A 108 -6.08 8.22 -1.24
C MET A 108 -5.70 9.71 -1.25
N GLU A 109 -6.16 10.50 -0.26
CA GLU A 109 -5.72 11.89 -0.08
C GLU A 109 -4.22 11.98 0.26
N VAL A 110 -3.68 11.09 1.09
CA VAL A 110 -2.23 11.00 1.38
C VAL A 110 -1.45 10.69 0.10
N LEU A 111 -1.84 9.64 -0.62
CA LEU A 111 -1.18 9.24 -1.86
C LEU A 111 -1.26 10.35 -2.92
N ALA A 112 -2.43 10.97 -3.09
CA ALA A 112 -2.58 12.10 -4.00
C ALA A 112 -1.61 13.24 -3.66
N ASN A 113 -1.46 13.59 -2.38
CA ASN A 113 -0.50 14.62 -1.95
C ASN A 113 0.95 14.22 -2.23
N VAL A 114 1.30 12.95 -1.97
CA VAL A 114 2.65 12.42 -2.22
C VAL A 114 3.01 12.47 -3.71
N TYR A 115 2.09 12.05 -4.57
CA TYR A 115 2.30 12.00 -6.02
C TYR A 115 1.99 13.31 -6.76
N GLY A 116 1.55 14.35 -6.04
CA GLY A 116 1.24 15.67 -6.61
C GLY A 116 -0.05 15.70 -7.44
N LEU A 117 -1.01 14.82 -7.14
CA LEU A 117 -2.32 14.80 -7.80
C LEU A 117 -3.23 15.88 -7.20
N GLU A 118 -3.94 16.61 -8.06
CA GLU A 118 -4.87 17.66 -7.62
C GLU A 118 -6.10 17.07 -6.90
N LYS A 119 -6.53 15.87 -7.29
CA LYS A 119 -7.75 15.23 -6.79
C LYS A 119 -7.50 13.76 -6.48
N TRP A 120 -7.73 13.38 -5.23
CA TRP A 120 -7.69 11.97 -4.79
C TRP A 120 -8.70 11.10 -5.53
N THR A 121 -9.81 11.67 -6.02
CA THR A 121 -10.84 10.96 -6.79
C THR A 121 -10.30 10.36 -8.09
N GLU A 122 -9.19 10.87 -8.62
CA GLU A 122 -8.55 10.25 -9.79
C GLU A 122 -7.99 8.86 -9.47
N ILE A 123 -7.51 8.63 -8.24
CA ILE A 123 -7.12 7.30 -7.75
C ILE A 123 -8.37 6.43 -7.60
N LYS A 124 -9.42 6.94 -6.93
CA LYS A 124 -10.69 6.22 -6.73
C LYS A 124 -11.32 5.75 -8.04
N ASN A 125 -11.24 6.57 -9.09
CA ASN A 125 -11.84 6.28 -10.39
C ASN A 125 -10.96 5.37 -11.29
N GLY A 126 -9.86 4.82 -10.76
CA GLY A 126 -9.02 3.87 -11.47
C GLY A 126 -7.97 4.46 -12.41
N LYS A 127 -7.84 5.80 -12.48
CA LYS A 127 -6.85 6.46 -13.35
C LYS A 127 -5.42 6.12 -12.95
N TYR A 128 -5.19 5.83 -11.66
CA TYR A 128 -3.88 5.58 -11.07
C TYR A 128 -3.88 4.35 -10.15
N ASP A 129 -4.50 3.25 -10.59
CA ASP A 129 -4.57 1.99 -9.84
C ASP A 129 -3.19 1.46 -9.42
N CYS A 130 -2.13 1.77 -10.18
CA CYS A 130 -0.76 1.41 -9.82
C CYS A 130 -0.25 2.04 -8.51
N LEU A 131 -0.86 3.13 -8.03
CA LEU A 131 -0.45 3.79 -6.79
C LEU A 131 -1.01 3.12 -5.52
N ILE A 132 -2.01 2.26 -5.68
CA ILE A 132 -2.75 1.64 -4.57
C ILE A 132 -2.63 0.11 -4.53
N ASP A 133 -1.76 -0.46 -5.36
CA ASP A 133 -1.53 -1.91 -5.45
C ASP A 133 -0.19 -2.34 -4.83
N ASP A 134 0.50 -1.39 -4.18
CA ASP A 134 1.87 -1.49 -3.67
C ASP A 134 1.96 -1.51 -2.13
N PHE A 135 0.83 -1.61 -1.42
CA PHE A 135 0.79 -1.58 0.04
C PHE A 135 0.12 -2.82 0.63
N VAL A 136 0.40 -3.04 1.92
CA VAL A 136 -0.36 -3.97 2.78
C VAL A 136 -1.32 -3.17 3.64
N TRP A 137 -2.54 -3.67 3.79
CA TRP A 137 -3.53 -3.15 4.71
C TRP A 137 -3.71 -4.09 5.89
N GLU A 138 -3.69 -3.52 7.09
CA GLU A 138 -4.06 -4.20 8.33
C GLU A 138 -5.09 -3.41 9.13
N ASN A 139 -5.93 -4.12 9.88
CA ASN A 139 -6.64 -3.55 10.99
C ASN A 139 -5.90 -3.86 12.30
N CYS A 140 -5.69 -2.85 13.13
CA CYS A 140 -5.08 -3.02 14.46
C CYS A 140 -5.93 -3.89 15.39
N LEU A 141 -7.21 -4.08 15.05
CA LEU A 141 -8.12 -5.02 15.68
C LEU A 141 -8.54 -6.06 14.63
N SER A 142 -8.24 -7.33 14.86
CA SER A 142 -8.72 -8.43 14.03
C SER A 142 -10.21 -8.73 14.26
N ILE A 143 -10.77 -8.38 15.41
CA ILE A 143 -12.21 -8.48 15.68
C ILE A 143 -12.79 -7.08 15.86
N GLN A 144 -13.97 -6.86 15.31
CA GLN A 144 -14.64 -5.56 15.35
C GLN A 144 -14.84 -5.15 16.82
N SER A 145 -14.81 -3.85 17.13
CA SER A 145 -15.10 -3.38 18.50
C SER A 145 -16.62 -3.31 18.75
N LYS A 146 -17.05 -3.51 20.01
CA LYS A 146 -18.47 -3.43 20.40
C LYS A 146 -19.14 -2.09 20.05
N GLU A 147 -18.37 -1.01 20.00
CA GLU A 147 -18.87 0.35 19.73
C GLU A 147 -19.23 0.60 18.25
N SER A 148 -18.75 -0.25 17.33
CA SER A 148 -18.87 0.00 15.89
C SER A 148 -20.20 -0.43 15.28
N GLU A 149 -20.99 -1.30 15.92
CA GLU A 149 -22.30 -1.73 15.43
C GLU A 149 -23.17 -2.37 16.53
N ARG A 150 -24.50 -2.27 16.40
CA ARG A 150 -25.46 -3.00 17.25
C ARG A 150 -25.47 -4.47 16.84
N THR A 151 -24.51 -5.26 17.31
CA THR A 151 -24.47 -6.70 17.02
C THR A 151 -25.50 -7.43 17.88
N ASN A 152 -26.23 -8.39 17.31
CA ASN A 152 -27.07 -9.34 18.08
C ASN A 152 -26.25 -10.46 18.75
N ALA A 153 -24.93 -10.30 18.84
CA ALA A 153 -24.01 -11.31 19.37
C ALA A 153 -24.18 -11.49 20.89
N SER A 154 -23.92 -12.72 21.36
CA SER A 154 -23.79 -13.01 22.79
C SER A 154 -22.66 -12.16 23.37
N ALA A 155 -22.95 -11.41 24.45
CA ALA A 155 -21.96 -10.54 25.09
C ALA A 155 -20.69 -11.31 25.47
N ILE A 156 -20.87 -12.52 26.03
CA ILE A 156 -19.78 -13.40 26.42
C ILE A 156 -19.01 -13.84 25.17
N GLY A 157 -19.72 -14.24 24.09
CA GLY A 157 -19.12 -14.69 22.82
C GLY A 157 -18.19 -13.64 22.24
N TYR A 158 -18.67 -12.40 22.25
CA TYR A 158 -17.92 -11.24 21.80
C TYR A 158 -16.68 -10.95 22.64
N ASP A 159 -16.81 -10.97 23.97
CA ASP A 159 -15.67 -10.72 24.86
C ASP A 159 -14.56 -11.76 24.68
N LEU A 160 -14.94 -13.03 24.54
CA LEU A 160 -13.98 -14.11 24.28
C LEU A 160 -13.30 -13.92 22.91
N ALA A 161 -14.06 -13.56 21.86
CA ALA A 161 -13.49 -13.29 20.54
C ALA A 161 -12.49 -12.13 20.55
N LEU A 162 -12.82 -11.02 21.23
CA LEU A 162 -11.91 -9.89 21.42
C LEU A 162 -10.66 -10.27 22.20
N GLU A 163 -10.80 -10.98 23.32
CA GLU A 163 -9.67 -11.41 24.15
C GLU A 163 -8.73 -12.32 23.35
N CYS A 164 -9.29 -13.28 22.61
CA CYS A 164 -8.51 -14.18 21.77
C CYS A 164 -7.81 -13.43 20.64
N ALA A 165 -8.49 -12.52 19.95
CA ALA A 165 -7.89 -11.71 18.90
C ALA A 165 -6.74 -10.86 19.47
N GLN A 166 -6.95 -10.25 20.64
CA GLN A 166 -5.91 -9.45 21.30
C GLN A 166 -4.68 -10.26 21.66
N LYS A 167 -4.87 -11.51 22.07
CA LYS A 167 -3.79 -12.40 22.47
C LYS A 167 -3.03 -12.99 21.28
N TYR A 168 -3.75 -13.39 20.22
CA TYR A 168 -3.19 -14.22 19.16
C TYR A 168 -2.98 -13.49 17.84
N LEU A 169 -3.79 -12.48 17.52
CA LEU A 169 -3.84 -11.88 16.19
C LEU A 169 -3.38 -10.42 16.16
N ASN A 170 -3.73 -9.63 17.18
CA ASN A 170 -3.47 -8.18 17.20
C ASN A 170 -2.03 -7.87 17.65
N SER A 171 -1.06 -8.01 16.74
CA SER A 171 0.32 -7.56 17.01
C SER A 171 1.01 -7.08 15.74
N ILE A 172 1.58 -5.88 15.82
CA ILE A 172 2.40 -5.30 14.76
C ILE A 172 3.64 -6.16 14.45
N ASP A 173 4.11 -6.96 15.42
CA ASP A 173 5.27 -7.83 15.22
C ASP A 173 5.01 -8.91 14.15
N TYR A 174 3.76 -9.39 14.04
CA TYR A 174 3.38 -10.33 12.99
C TYR A 174 3.39 -9.68 11.61
N LEU A 175 2.92 -8.42 11.52
CA LEU A 175 3.00 -7.63 10.30
C LEU A 175 4.46 -7.42 9.88
N GLU A 176 5.33 -7.00 10.79
CA GLU A 176 6.76 -6.79 10.50
C GLU A 176 7.46 -8.08 10.08
N LYS A 177 7.16 -9.20 10.75
CA LYS A 177 7.74 -10.51 10.45
C LYS A 177 7.40 -11.01 9.05
N VAL A 178 6.16 -10.81 8.60
CA VAL A 178 5.69 -11.30 7.30
C VAL A 178 6.05 -10.31 6.19
N PHE A 179 5.67 -9.06 6.37
CA PHE A 179 5.66 -8.06 5.30
C PHE A 179 6.93 -7.21 5.28
N SER A 180 7.53 -6.99 6.45
CA SER A 180 8.71 -6.14 6.64
C SER A 180 8.54 -4.75 6.00
N PRO A 181 7.52 -3.97 6.41
CA PRO A 181 7.31 -2.64 5.89
C PRO A 181 8.47 -1.71 6.27
N ASP A 182 8.85 -0.82 5.35
CA ASP A 182 9.80 0.27 5.63
C ASP A 182 9.12 1.38 6.46
N VAL A 183 7.82 1.60 6.20
CA VAL A 183 7.01 2.61 6.90
C VAL A 183 5.58 2.10 7.13
N MET A 184 5.05 2.46 8.28
CA MET A 184 3.68 2.16 8.71
C MET A 184 2.94 3.46 8.97
N ILE A 185 1.72 3.59 8.44
CA ILE A 185 0.81 4.69 8.78
C ILE A 185 -0.31 4.12 9.63
N LEU A 186 -0.28 4.41 10.93
CA LEU A 186 -1.22 3.89 11.92
C LEU A 186 -2.26 4.95 12.29
N THR A 187 -3.50 4.76 11.86
CA THR A 187 -4.62 5.68 12.10
C THR A 187 -5.45 5.28 13.33
N TYR A 188 -4.78 4.81 14.38
CA TYR A 188 -5.38 4.51 15.66
C TYR A 188 -4.45 4.98 16.78
N ALA A 189 -4.83 6.11 17.40
CA ALA A 189 -4.03 6.76 18.41
C ALA A 189 -3.98 5.94 19.70
N ASP A 190 -2.81 5.98 20.34
CA ASP A 190 -2.56 5.43 21.69
C ASP A 190 -2.87 3.94 21.86
N TYR A 191 -2.80 3.17 20.77
CA TYR A 191 -3.01 1.72 20.82
C TYR A 191 -1.73 0.94 21.13
N GLU A 192 -1.21 1.18 22.33
CA GLU A 192 0.02 0.57 22.85
C GLU A 192 -0.02 -0.97 22.82
N ALA A 193 -1.20 -1.56 23.04
CA ALA A 193 -1.37 -3.01 23.05
C ALA A 193 -1.05 -3.67 21.70
N TYR A 194 -1.28 -2.98 20.57
CA TYR A 194 -0.93 -3.47 19.23
C TYR A 194 0.52 -3.18 18.85
N LEU A 195 1.05 -2.02 19.27
CA LEU A 195 2.45 -1.65 19.04
C LEU A 195 3.41 -2.59 19.78
N GLY A 196 3.02 -3.06 20.96
CA GLY A 196 3.87 -3.88 21.81
C GLY A 196 5.08 -3.10 22.34
N ASN A 197 6.16 -3.81 22.65
CA ASN A 197 7.34 -3.21 23.27
C ASN A 197 8.38 -2.74 22.23
N GLY A 198 9.22 -1.78 22.64
CA GLY A 198 10.42 -1.38 21.90
C GLY A 198 10.24 -0.21 20.93
N TRP A 199 9.03 0.37 20.84
CA TRP A 199 8.80 1.60 20.08
C TRP A 199 9.22 2.83 20.89
N VAL A 200 10.01 3.71 20.28
CA VAL A 200 10.41 4.98 20.88
C VAL A 200 9.76 6.13 20.12
N CYS A 201 9.07 7.02 20.82
CA CYS A 201 8.57 8.25 20.22
C CYS A 201 9.75 9.20 19.97
N GLU A 202 10.07 9.40 18.69
CA GLU A 202 11.12 10.30 18.25
C GLU A 202 10.67 11.76 18.30
N LYS A 203 9.44 12.02 17.82
CA LYS A 203 8.85 13.36 17.82
C LYS A 203 7.33 13.32 17.69
N VAL A 204 6.70 14.42 18.08
CA VAL A 204 5.28 14.71 17.81
C VAL A 204 5.23 15.94 16.92
N VAL A 205 4.52 15.85 15.80
CA VAL A 205 4.40 16.94 14.81
C VAL A 205 3.01 17.56 14.91
N ASP A 206 2.98 18.86 15.18
CA ASP A 206 1.78 19.72 15.26
C ASP A 206 0.67 19.18 16.18
N ASP A 207 1.02 18.42 17.22
CA ASP A 207 0.09 17.67 18.09
C ASP A 207 -0.85 16.70 17.34
N LYS A 208 -0.48 16.32 16.10
CA LYS A 208 -1.28 15.50 15.19
C LYS A 208 -0.71 14.10 14.99
N ILE A 209 0.61 14.02 14.79
CA ILE A 209 1.28 12.77 14.37
C ILE A 209 2.45 12.47 15.31
N LYS A 210 2.40 11.30 15.94
CA LYS A 210 3.55 10.73 16.66
C LYS A 210 4.40 9.94 15.67
N VAL A 211 5.69 10.22 15.65
CA VAL A 211 6.67 9.43 14.90
C VAL A 211 7.32 8.45 15.86
N LEU A 212 7.10 7.16 15.64
CA LEU A 212 7.66 6.09 16.45
C LEU A 212 8.72 5.33 15.64
N LYS A 213 9.81 4.95 16.30
CA LYS A 213 10.89 4.16 15.70
C LYS A 213 11.14 2.88 16.49
N ARG A 214 11.43 1.82 15.73
CA ARG A 214 11.98 0.56 16.24
C ARG A 214 12.87 -0.04 15.16
N ASP A 215 14.15 -0.22 15.47
CA ASP A 215 15.18 -0.66 14.52
C ASP A 215 15.18 0.15 13.21
N LYS A 216 14.78 -0.45 12.09
CA LYS A 216 14.68 0.19 10.76
C LYS A 216 13.25 0.63 10.41
N SER A 217 12.27 0.26 11.22
CA SER A 217 10.85 0.57 11.00
C SER A 217 10.49 1.94 11.54
N VAL A 218 9.61 2.63 10.83
CA VAL A 218 9.03 3.91 11.25
C VAL A 218 7.51 3.79 11.22
N VAL A 219 6.85 4.21 12.31
CA VAL A 219 5.39 4.34 12.38
C VAL A 219 5.04 5.81 12.46
N PHE A 220 4.16 6.27 11.57
CA PHE A 220 3.47 7.54 11.69
C PHE A 220 2.09 7.27 12.29
N GLN A 221 1.95 7.51 13.59
CA GLN A 221 0.71 7.27 14.32
C GLN A 221 -0.11 8.55 14.42
N CYS A 222 -1.39 8.47 14.07
CA CYS A 222 -2.36 9.56 14.20
C CYS A 222 -3.74 9.02 14.60
N ILE A 223 -4.66 9.92 14.95
CA ILE A 223 -6.05 9.56 15.26
C ILE A 223 -6.78 9.01 14.01
N HIS A 224 -7.90 8.33 14.22
CA HIS A 224 -8.73 7.83 13.12
C HIS A 224 -9.25 8.99 12.24
N PRO A 225 -9.40 8.84 10.90
CA PRO A 225 -9.84 9.92 10.00
C PRO A 225 -11.17 10.56 10.40
N ASN A 226 -12.12 9.78 10.92
CA ASN A 226 -13.38 10.31 11.47
C ASN A 226 -13.17 11.25 12.68
N GLY A 227 -12.09 11.09 13.43
CA GLY A 227 -11.69 11.99 14.51
C GLY A 227 -10.99 13.25 13.99
N MET A 228 -10.20 13.13 12.92
CA MET A 228 -9.45 14.26 12.33
C MET A 228 -10.32 15.46 11.97
N ARG A 229 -11.58 15.25 11.58
CA ARG A 229 -12.52 16.35 11.25
C ARG A 229 -12.80 17.32 12.41
N PHE A 230 -12.51 16.92 13.65
CA PHE A 230 -12.67 17.76 14.84
C PHE A 230 -11.41 18.57 15.18
N HIS A 231 -10.33 18.40 14.41
CA HIS A 231 -9.09 19.15 14.57
C HIS A 231 -8.94 20.18 13.45
N THR A 232 -8.19 21.24 13.73
CA THR A 232 -7.83 22.27 12.73
C THR A 232 -7.27 21.62 11.47
N GLY A 233 -7.77 22.08 10.31
CA GLY A 233 -7.40 21.62 8.97
C GLY A 233 -7.93 20.25 8.54
N GLY A 234 -8.54 19.47 9.45
CA GLY A 234 -9.18 18.19 9.13
C GLY A 234 -8.24 17.17 8.49
N THR A 235 -8.80 16.20 7.76
CA THR A 235 -8.00 15.15 7.07
C THR A 235 -6.98 15.69 6.09
N LYS A 236 -7.26 16.82 5.44
CA LYS A 236 -6.35 17.44 4.47
C LYS A 236 -5.03 17.88 5.11
N GLU A 237 -5.10 18.44 6.31
CA GLU A 237 -3.89 18.84 7.02
C GLU A 237 -3.08 17.63 7.48
N TYR A 238 -3.73 16.60 8.03
CA TYR A 238 -3.06 15.34 8.37
C TYR A 238 -2.40 14.69 7.15
N ALA A 239 -3.08 14.68 6.00
CA ALA A 239 -2.52 14.14 4.75
C ALA A 239 -1.31 14.93 4.27
N ARG A 240 -1.32 16.26 4.43
CA ARG A 240 -0.16 17.12 4.15
C ARG A 240 1.01 16.80 5.08
N VAL A 241 0.78 16.74 6.39
CA VAL A 241 1.84 16.45 7.39
C VAL A 241 2.42 15.05 7.17
N LEU A 242 1.60 14.04 6.88
CA LEU A 242 2.07 12.70 6.51
C LEU A 242 2.95 12.73 5.26
N ARG A 243 2.53 13.44 4.21
CA ARG A 243 3.35 13.60 3.00
C ARG A 243 4.69 14.27 3.31
N ASP A 244 4.70 15.29 4.16
CA ASP A 244 5.94 16.00 4.54
C ASP A 244 6.88 15.06 5.33
N LEU A 245 6.34 14.28 6.28
CA LEU A 245 7.09 13.25 7.02
C LEU A 245 7.61 12.12 6.12
N LEU A 246 6.77 11.62 5.22
CA LEU A 246 7.17 10.62 4.21
C LEU A 246 8.34 11.13 3.35
N CYS A 247 8.37 12.43 3.05
CA CYS A 247 9.48 13.05 2.34
C CYS A 247 10.73 13.22 3.21
N GLU A 248 10.55 13.73 4.43
CA GLU A 248 11.64 13.95 5.39
C GLU A 248 12.42 12.66 5.69
N TYR A 249 11.71 11.54 5.83
CA TYR A 249 12.31 10.23 6.13
C TYR A 249 12.78 9.48 4.88
N GLY A 250 12.72 10.09 3.69
CA GLY A 250 13.21 9.49 2.44
C GLY A 250 12.42 8.27 1.98
N PHE A 251 11.18 8.11 2.45
CA PHE A 251 10.24 7.13 1.90
C PHE A 251 9.69 7.62 0.55
N PHE A 252 9.60 8.93 0.40
CA PHE A 252 9.18 9.62 -0.81
C PHE A 252 10.01 10.89 -1.03
N PHE A 253 9.91 11.48 -2.22
CA PHE A 253 10.47 12.75 -2.62
C PHE A 253 9.30 13.53 -3.20
N SER A 254 9.02 14.70 -2.62
CA SER A 254 7.91 15.51 -3.10
C SER A 254 8.19 15.96 -4.53
N LEU A 255 7.30 15.57 -5.45
CA LEU A 255 7.35 16.00 -6.85
C LEU A 255 6.77 17.42 -7.03
N GLN A 256 6.77 18.26 -5.98
CA GLN A 256 6.26 19.63 -6.01
C GLN A 256 6.87 20.41 -7.18
N GLY A 257 6.01 20.84 -8.11
CA GLY A 257 6.38 21.59 -9.31
C GLY A 257 6.30 20.79 -10.62
N MET A 258 6.28 19.45 -10.56
CA MET A 258 5.95 18.63 -11.73
C MET A 258 4.46 18.31 -11.69
N ARG A 259 3.67 19.00 -12.51
CA ARG A 259 2.24 18.68 -12.72
C ARG A 259 2.14 17.30 -13.37
N ASN A 260 2.25 16.25 -12.58
CA ASN A 260 2.35 14.86 -13.02
C ASN A 260 1.01 14.35 -13.55
N LYS A 261 0.76 14.54 -14.84
CA LYS A 261 -0.14 13.64 -15.54
C LYS A 261 0.63 12.31 -15.62
N PHE A 262 0.21 11.22 -14.99
CA PHE A 262 0.69 9.92 -15.48
C PHE A 262 -0.03 9.63 -16.81
N ILE A 263 0.63 8.92 -17.73
CA ILE A 263 0.04 8.60 -19.04
C ILE A 263 -1.23 7.73 -18.82
N PRO A 264 -2.39 8.08 -19.40
CA PRO A 264 -3.61 7.25 -19.36
C PRO A 264 -3.35 5.83 -19.86
N VAL A 265 -4.14 4.85 -19.39
CA VAL A 265 -3.93 3.42 -19.70
C VAL A 265 -3.95 3.15 -21.22
N GLU A 266 -4.83 3.82 -21.95
CA GLU A 266 -4.98 3.73 -23.41
C GLU A 266 -3.68 4.13 -24.11
N GLU A 267 -3.09 5.22 -23.63
CA GLU A 267 -1.84 5.75 -24.17
C GLU A 267 -0.63 4.92 -23.75
N LYS A 268 -0.68 4.24 -22.59
CA LYS A 268 0.34 3.26 -22.19
C LYS A 268 0.37 2.07 -23.17
N ASN A 269 -0.79 1.62 -23.65
CA ASN A 269 -0.86 0.54 -24.64
C ASN A 269 -0.35 1.00 -26.03
N ALA A 270 -0.70 2.20 -26.47
CA ALA A 270 -0.14 2.78 -27.68
C ALA A 270 1.40 2.93 -27.59
N LEU A 271 1.91 3.30 -26.41
CA LEU A 271 3.34 3.42 -26.15
C LEU A 271 4.06 2.07 -26.28
N VAL A 272 3.48 0.98 -25.77
CA VAL A 272 4.03 -0.38 -25.91
C VAL A 272 4.17 -0.76 -27.38
N GLU A 273 3.13 -0.54 -28.18
CA GLU A 273 3.16 -0.86 -29.62
C GLU A 273 4.13 0.02 -30.42
N GLY A 274 4.31 1.28 -30.02
CA GLY A 274 5.35 2.15 -30.57
C GLY A 274 6.76 1.64 -30.23
N VAL A 275 6.97 1.26 -28.97
CA VAL A 275 8.27 0.81 -28.47
C VAL A 275 8.72 -0.51 -29.09
N LYS A 276 7.79 -1.42 -29.43
CA LYS A 276 8.08 -2.65 -30.19
C LYS A 276 8.66 -2.41 -31.59
N LYS A 277 8.40 -1.24 -32.19
CA LYS A 277 8.89 -0.89 -33.54
C LYS A 277 10.29 -0.30 -33.54
N VAL A 278 10.87 -0.10 -32.36
CA VAL A 278 12.23 0.40 -32.18
C VAL A 278 13.15 -0.81 -31.98
N ASN A 279 14.36 -0.78 -32.55
CA ASN A 279 15.28 -1.92 -32.49
C ASN A 279 16.31 -1.84 -31.35
N ASP A 280 16.34 -0.73 -30.62
CA ASP A 280 17.30 -0.46 -29.56
C ASP A 280 16.57 0.05 -28.31
N LYS A 281 16.84 -0.58 -27.17
CA LYS A 281 16.18 -0.25 -25.89
C LYS A 281 16.43 1.19 -25.44
N TYR A 282 17.58 1.77 -25.77
CA TYR A 282 17.87 3.14 -25.40
C TYR A 282 17.07 4.11 -26.26
N LYS A 283 16.95 3.84 -27.57
CA LYS A 283 16.04 4.56 -28.47
C LYS A 283 14.57 4.42 -28.06
N ALA A 284 14.16 3.26 -27.53
CA ALA A 284 12.85 3.10 -26.94
C ALA A 284 12.65 4.02 -25.72
N ILE A 285 13.64 4.10 -24.83
CA ILE A 285 13.62 4.99 -23.66
C ILE A 285 13.56 6.47 -24.10
N GLU A 286 14.32 6.87 -25.13
CA GLU A 286 14.23 8.20 -25.74
C GLU A 286 12.81 8.51 -26.23
N MET A 287 12.20 7.57 -26.98
CA MET A 287 10.83 7.71 -27.49
C MET A 287 9.80 7.84 -26.36
N VAL A 288 9.93 7.03 -25.31
CA VAL A 288 9.08 7.10 -24.11
C VAL A 288 9.25 8.44 -23.41
N ALA A 289 10.49 8.91 -23.21
CA ALA A 289 10.77 10.19 -22.58
C ALA A 289 10.19 11.38 -23.35
N LEU A 290 10.36 11.41 -24.68
CA LEU A 290 9.77 12.45 -25.52
C LEU A 290 8.24 12.43 -25.48
N THR A 291 7.64 11.24 -25.44
CA THR A 291 6.19 11.10 -25.31
C THR A 291 5.71 11.59 -23.95
N LEU A 292 6.40 11.21 -22.87
CA LEU A 292 6.12 11.69 -21.53
C LEU A 292 6.20 13.21 -21.45
N ARG A 293 7.28 13.80 -21.98
CA ARG A 293 7.47 15.26 -22.04
C ARG A 293 6.37 15.96 -22.85
N LYS A 294 5.97 15.41 -24.00
CA LYS A 294 4.85 15.96 -24.82
C LYS A 294 3.56 16.10 -24.00
N TYR A 295 3.29 15.14 -23.11
CA TYR A 295 2.10 15.14 -22.28
C TYR A 295 2.29 15.83 -20.91
N GLY A 296 3.51 16.29 -20.60
CA GLY A 296 3.85 16.82 -19.27
C GLY A 296 3.77 15.74 -18.19
N CYS A 297 4.16 14.52 -18.53
CA CYS A 297 4.04 13.33 -17.72
C CYS A 297 5.39 12.82 -17.21
N ILE A 298 5.34 11.99 -16.18
CA ILE A 298 6.48 11.18 -15.72
C ILE A 298 6.09 9.70 -15.62
N MET A 299 7.09 8.83 -15.53
CA MET A 299 6.92 7.39 -15.41
C MET A 299 7.91 6.85 -14.38
N THR A 300 7.47 5.94 -13.51
CA THR A 300 8.40 5.26 -12.61
C THR A 300 9.33 4.34 -13.42
N ALA A 301 10.55 4.12 -12.95
CA ALA A 301 11.44 3.17 -13.64
C ALA A 301 10.88 1.73 -13.65
N ARG A 302 9.95 1.41 -12.73
CA ARG A 302 9.21 0.14 -12.76
C ARG A 302 8.27 0.09 -13.95
N ASP A 303 7.43 1.11 -14.12
CA ASP A 303 6.51 1.18 -15.25
C ASP A 303 7.25 1.10 -16.59
N LEU A 304 8.42 1.75 -16.66
CA LEU A 304 9.30 1.64 -17.82
C LEU A 304 9.82 0.21 -17.99
N SER A 305 10.23 -0.47 -16.92
CA SER A 305 10.69 -1.87 -16.98
C SER A 305 9.59 -2.80 -17.50
N ASP A 306 8.37 -2.67 -16.96
CA ASP A 306 7.23 -3.46 -17.41
C ASP A 306 6.90 -3.19 -18.87
N LEU A 307 7.00 -1.93 -19.31
CA LEU A 307 6.81 -1.55 -20.70
C LEU A 307 7.87 -2.17 -21.62
N LEU A 308 9.15 -2.07 -21.24
CA LEU A 308 10.27 -2.64 -21.99
C LEU A 308 10.15 -4.17 -22.08
N ASN A 309 9.81 -4.83 -20.97
CA ASN A 309 9.57 -6.27 -20.92
C ASN A 309 8.41 -6.69 -21.84
N ARG A 310 7.27 -5.98 -21.81
CA ARG A 310 6.12 -6.22 -22.69
C ARG A 310 6.43 -6.00 -24.16
N ALA A 311 7.41 -5.15 -24.46
CA ALA A 311 7.90 -4.93 -25.82
C ALA A 311 9.02 -5.89 -26.24
N GLY A 312 9.41 -6.84 -25.38
CA GLY A 312 10.39 -7.89 -25.69
C GLY A 312 11.85 -7.47 -25.48
N TYR A 313 12.11 -6.34 -24.85
CA TYR A 313 13.48 -5.93 -24.54
C TYR A 313 14.03 -6.68 -23.34
N LEU A 314 15.32 -7.00 -23.41
CA LEU A 314 16.07 -7.67 -22.36
C LEU A 314 17.24 -6.80 -21.88
N THR A 315 17.71 -7.09 -20.67
CA THR A 315 18.97 -6.57 -20.16
C THR A 315 20.14 -7.05 -21.04
N ASP A 316 21.33 -6.45 -20.87
CA ASP A 316 22.54 -6.92 -21.59
C ASP A 316 22.94 -8.37 -21.23
N ARG A 317 22.32 -8.95 -20.20
CA ARG A 317 22.51 -10.34 -19.77
C ARG A 317 21.47 -11.31 -20.32
N GLY A 318 20.47 -10.80 -21.06
CA GLY A 318 19.35 -11.61 -21.57
C GLY A 318 18.20 -11.81 -20.58
N ASP A 319 18.26 -11.18 -19.40
CA ASP A 319 17.18 -11.25 -18.40
C ASP A 319 16.12 -10.16 -18.63
N LEU A 320 14.91 -10.38 -18.09
CA LEU A 320 13.88 -9.33 -18.00
C LEU A 320 14.32 -8.22 -17.03
N PHE A 321 13.87 -6.99 -17.29
CA PHE A 321 14.07 -5.89 -16.35
C PHE A 321 13.25 -6.13 -15.08
N THR A 322 13.88 -6.01 -13.91
CA THR A 322 13.18 -6.13 -12.63
C THR A 322 13.39 -4.86 -11.81
N GLY A 323 12.35 -4.43 -11.09
CA GLY A 323 12.40 -3.23 -10.26
C GLY A 323 13.56 -3.28 -9.26
N ASN A 324 13.72 -4.38 -8.52
CA ASN A 324 14.50 -4.39 -7.28
C ASN A 324 16.00 -4.72 -7.42
N SER A 325 16.49 -5.19 -8.56
CA SER A 325 17.90 -5.62 -8.67
C SER A 325 18.52 -5.57 -10.05
N GLN A 326 17.72 -5.55 -11.13
CA GLN A 326 18.26 -5.65 -12.50
C GLN A 326 17.77 -4.53 -13.43
N GLY A 327 18.53 -3.44 -13.45
CA GLY A 327 18.69 -2.65 -14.66
C GLY A 327 17.84 -1.40 -14.92
N PRO A 328 16.67 -1.10 -14.28
CA PRO A 328 15.86 0.05 -14.69
C PRO A 328 16.62 1.39 -14.59
N TYR A 329 17.18 1.68 -13.42
CA TYR A 329 17.90 2.92 -13.21
C TYR A 329 19.18 2.98 -14.04
N LYS A 330 19.88 1.85 -14.16
CA LYS A 330 21.10 1.74 -14.98
C LYS A 330 20.81 1.94 -16.46
N VAL A 331 19.71 1.41 -16.99
CA VAL A 331 19.35 1.53 -18.41
C VAL A 331 18.86 2.95 -18.71
N ILE A 332 18.12 3.59 -17.80
CA ILE A 332 17.74 5.01 -17.92
C ILE A 332 18.98 5.90 -17.87
N SER A 333 19.85 5.71 -16.89
CA SER A 333 21.09 6.48 -16.76
C SER A 333 22.01 6.26 -17.97
N ALA A 334 22.11 5.04 -18.49
CA ALA A 334 22.86 4.75 -19.71
C ALA A 334 22.22 5.38 -20.95
N ALA A 335 20.87 5.40 -21.06
CA ALA A 335 20.17 6.12 -22.12
C ALA A 335 20.49 7.62 -22.07
N TYR A 336 20.37 8.24 -20.90
CA TYR A 336 20.74 9.64 -20.67
C TYR A 336 22.19 9.92 -21.07
N ASN A 337 23.14 9.10 -20.59
CA ASN A 337 24.56 9.28 -20.86
C ASN A 337 24.92 9.12 -22.35
N ARG A 338 24.15 8.35 -23.13
CA ARG A 338 24.35 8.20 -24.58
C ARG A 338 23.98 9.47 -25.36
N VAL A 339 23.02 10.25 -24.86
CA VAL A 339 22.50 11.43 -25.57
C VAL A 339 22.97 12.75 -24.98
N LYS A 340 23.41 12.81 -23.72
CA LYS A 340 23.78 14.06 -23.02
C LYS A 340 24.82 14.94 -23.74
N SER A 341 25.67 14.35 -24.57
CA SER A 341 26.70 15.08 -25.33
C SER A 341 26.36 15.25 -26.82
N LYS A 342 25.20 14.73 -27.26
CA LYS A 342 24.80 14.67 -28.67
C LYS A 342 23.50 15.43 -28.93
N ASP A 343 22.54 15.28 -28.03
CA ASP A 343 21.22 15.88 -28.12
C ASP A 343 20.74 16.23 -26.70
N LEU A 344 20.89 17.51 -26.36
CA LEU A 344 20.52 18.03 -25.04
C LEU A 344 19.01 17.98 -24.81
N ASP A 345 18.20 18.12 -25.87
CA ASP A 345 16.74 18.13 -25.73
C ASP A 345 16.21 16.73 -25.36
N ILE A 346 16.77 15.69 -25.99
CA ILE A 346 16.46 14.30 -25.62
C ILE A 346 17.03 13.98 -24.24
N ALA A 347 18.24 14.45 -23.92
CA ALA A 347 18.85 14.24 -22.60
C ALA A 347 17.98 14.84 -21.48
N ASP A 348 17.52 16.07 -21.66
CA ASP A 348 16.63 16.76 -20.73
C ASP A 348 15.29 16.03 -20.61
N ALA A 349 14.73 15.54 -21.73
CA ALA A 349 13.52 14.72 -21.69
C ALA A 349 13.72 13.45 -20.85
N ILE A 350 14.83 12.72 -21.01
CA ILE A 350 15.10 11.52 -20.19
C ILE A 350 15.29 11.91 -18.73
N ALA A 351 16.01 12.99 -18.46
CA ALA A 351 16.31 13.45 -17.11
C ALA A 351 15.04 13.82 -16.33
N SER A 352 14.05 14.42 -17.00
CA SER A 352 12.80 14.85 -16.36
C SER A 352 11.69 13.79 -16.35
N SER A 353 11.76 12.77 -17.21
CA SER A 353 10.61 11.87 -17.45
C SER A 353 10.56 10.64 -16.56
N PHE A 354 11.68 10.24 -15.94
CA PHE A 354 11.73 8.99 -15.18
C PHE A 354 12.13 9.19 -13.72
N THR A 355 11.38 8.56 -12.82
CA THR A 355 11.63 8.60 -11.38
C THR A 355 11.96 7.23 -10.80
N LYS A 356 12.78 7.23 -9.74
CA LYS A 356 12.92 6.12 -8.81
C LYS A 356 11.64 6.01 -8.00
N ALA A 357 11.49 4.93 -7.25
CA ALA A 357 10.26 4.70 -6.48
C ALA A 357 10.08 5.68 -5.32
N ASP A 358 11.19 6.18 -4.81
CA ASP A 358 11.19 7.28 -3.87
C ASP A 358 10.77 8.60 -4.54
N GLY A 359 10.70 8.73 -5.87
CA GLY A 359 10.36 9.97 -6.57
C GLY A 359 11.55 10.81 -7.03
N SER A 360 12.78 10.46 -6.64
CA SER A 360 13.98 11.11 -7.19
C SER A 360 14.19 10.74 -8.66
N TYR A 361 14.91 11.55 -9.44
CA TYR A 361 15.11 11.27 -10.87
C TYR A 361 15.98 10.02 -11.11
N ALA A 362 15.53 9.14 -12.00
CA ALA A 362 16.14 7.84 -12.25
C ALA A 362 17.39 7.89 -13.14
N TYR A 363 17.67 9.01 -13.82
CA TYR A 363 18.87 9.14 -14.67
C TYR A 363 20.17 9.29 -13.87
N LYS A 364 20.05 9.65 -12.58
CA LYS A 364 21.17 9.88 -11.65
C LYS A 364 21.80 8.58 -11.17
#